data_AF-A0A8J5D0F2-F1
#
_entry.id   AF-A0A8J5D0F2-F1
#
_cell.length_a   1.000
_cell.length_b   1.000
_cell.length_c   1.000
_cell.angle_alpha   90.00
_cell.angle_beta   90.00
_cell.angle_gamma   90.00
#
_symmetry.space_group_name_H-M   'P 1'
#
loop_
_entity.id
_entity.type
_entity.pdbx_description
1 polymer ?
#
loop_
_entity_poly.entity_id
_entity_poly.type
_entity_poly.pdbx_seq_one_letter_code
_entity_poly.pdbx_strand_id
1 'polypeptide(L)'
;MDWYTDWPRTLVGLSLGAGCLIYYLLDAAKVPVLACRRGAWRGFLEQHLNILQERYWPTPWCYESRCQTIMASMLRARLPDIAYRRELLELKDGGQVCLDWLDDGLEAEEGHPIVIILPGLTGSSQSEYVKSFVLSVKDSAARCVVFNNRGRGGVQLKTARTYCAANSDDLEEAIEHIKRLHPKAPLMATGISLGGMILGNYLVTRQERAAEHLVAAMVLSIPWNVFVGTEESGEALVEPAAEPPPGQLSV
;
A
#
# COMPACT_ATOMS: atom_id res chain seq x y z
N MET A 1 4.03 -43.37 34.12
CA MET A 1 4.23 -42.33 33.07
C MET A 1 3.60 -42.93 31.84
N ASP A 2 2.31 -42.67 31.69
CA ASP A 2 1.40 -43.60 31.03
C ASP A 2 1.22 -43.21 29.57
N TRP A 3 2.19 -43.63 28.76
CA TRP A 3 2.29 -43.34 27.32
C TRP A 3 1.10 -43.86 26.51
N TYR A 4 0.33 -44.81 27.04
CA TYR A 4 -0.80 -45.45 26.34
C TYR A 4 -2.09 -44.61 26.37
N THR A 5 -2.31 -43.82 27.42
CA THR A 5 -3.51 -42.96 27.57
C THR A 5 -3.53 -41.73 26.67
N ASP A 6 -2.38 -41.32 26.13
CA ASP A 6 -2.27 -40.18 25.20
C ASP A 6 -2.32 -40.58 23.72
N TRP A 7 -2.34 -41.88 23.39
CA TRP A 7 -2.40 -42.38 22.01
C TRP A 7 -3.55 -41.80 21.16
N PRO A 8 -4.78 -41.64 21.69
CA PRO A 8 -5.86 -41.01 20.92
C PRO A 8 -5.58 -39.53 20.63
N ARG A 9 -4.95 -38.82 21.58
CA ARG A 9 -4.64 -37.39 21.45
C ARG A 9 -3.47 -37.15 20.50
N THR A 10 -2.44 -37.97 20.58
CA THR A 10 -1.27 -37.89 19.68
C THR A 10 -1.67 -38.22 18.25
N LEU A 11 -2.48 -39.26 18.03
CA LEU A 11 -3.01 -39.57 16.69
C LEU A 11 -3.86 -38.43 16.13
N VAL A 12 -4.80 -37.89 16.91
CA VAL A 12 -5.61 -36.74 16.47
C VAL A 12 -4.72 -35.54 16.13
N GLY A 13 -3.72 -35.24 16.97
CA GLY A 13 -2.77 -34.16 16.72
C GLY A 13 -1.96 -34.37 15.43
N LEU A 14 -1.49 -35.60 15.17
CA LEU A 14 -0.77 -35.94 13.95
C LEU A 14 -1.67 -35.85 12.71
N SER A 15 -2.91 -36.33 12.80
CA SER A 15 -3.88 -36.24 11.69
C SER A 15 -4.25 -34.79 11.36
N LEU A 16 -4.48 -33.95 12.38
CA LEU A 16 -4.72 -32.52 12.19
C LEU A 16 -3.50 -31.82 11.59
N GLY A 17 -2.30 -32.11 12.10
CA GLY A 17 -1.05 -31.56 11.57
C GLY A 17 -0.81 -31.95 10.11
N ALA A 18 -1.03 -33.22 9.75
CA ALA A 18 -0.96 -33.69 8.38
C ALA A 18 -2.02 -33.02 7.49
N GLY A 19 -3.25 -32.88 7.98
CA GLY A 19 -4.32 -32.16 7.27
C GLY A 19 -3.98 -30.70 7.00
N CYS A 20 -3.50 -29.97 8.01
CA CYS A 20 -3.03 -28.58 7.86
C CYS A 20 -1.86 -28.47 6.88
N LEU A 21 -0.89 -29.40 6.93
CA LEU A 21 0.24 -29.42 6.00
C LEU A 21 -0.23 -29.66 4.56
N ILE A 22 -1.10 -30.65 4.35
CA ILE A 22 -1.66 -30.97 3.03
C ILE A 22 -2.42 -29.75 2.49
N TYR A 23 -3.30 -29.16 3.31
CA TYR A 23 -4.02 -27.95 2.94
C TYR A 23 -3.08 -26.80 2.56
N TYR A 24 -2.04 -26.57 3.35
CA TYR A 24 -1.06 -25.52 3.09
C TYR A 24 -0.32 -25.72 1.77
N LEU A 25 0.13 -26.95 1.47
CA LEU A 25 0.87 -27.28 0.26
C LEU A 25 0.01 -27.27 -1.01
N LEU A 26 -1.28 -27.62 -0.90
CA LEU A 26 -2.18 -27.76 -2.04
C LEU A 26 -3.05 -26.53 -2.30
N ASP A 27 -3.47 -25.80 -1.25
CA ASP A 27 -4.44 -24.71 -1.36
C ASP A 27 -3.90 -23.33 -0.91
N ALA A 28 -3.06 -23.27 0.13
CA ALA A 28 -2.53 -21.97 0.57
C ALA A 28 -1.38 -21.47 -0.32
N ALA A 29 -0.46 -22.35 -0.71
CA ALA A 29 0.70 -22.02 -1.51
C ALA A 29 0.38 -22.03 -3.02
N LYS A 30 -0.16 -20.90 -3.52
CA LYS A 30 -0.62 -20.74 -4.91
C LYS A 30 0.34 -19.89 -5.74
N VAL A 31 0.39 -20.18 -7.04
CA VAL A 31 1.01 -19.29 -8.04
C VAL A 31 0.10 -18.08 -8.23
N PRO A 32 0.63 -16.84 -8.26
CA PRO A 32 -0.20 -15.65 -8.45
C PRO A 32 -0.90 -15.68 -9.80
N VAL A 33 -2.16 -15.23 -9.82
CA VAL A 33 -2.95 -15.15 -11.05
C VAL A 33 -2.67 -13.81 -11.73
N LEU A 34 -2.09 -13.87 -12.93
CA LEU A 34 -1.90 -12.69 -13.77
C LEU A 34 -3.19 -12.33 -14.53
N ALA A 35 -4.03 -11.51 -13.91
CA ALA A 35 -5.25 -10.98 -14.50
C ALA A 35 -4.97 -9.73 -15.35
N CYS A 36 -4.35 -9.90 -16.53
CA CYS A 36 -4.19 -8.83 -17.51
C CYS A 36 -4.60 -9.26 -18.92
N ARG A 37 -4.95 -8.28 -19.76
CA ARG A 37 -5.29 -8.53 -21.17
C ARG A 37 -4.12 -9.22 -21.87
N ARG A 38 -4.42 -10.24 -22.68
CA ARG A 38 -3.39 -10.89 -23.51
C ARG A 38 -2.79 -9.88 -24.49
N GLY A 39 -1.47 -9.87 -24.63
CA GLY A 39 -0.75 -8.96 -25.50
C GLY A 39 0.74 -8.87 -25.17
N ALA A 40 1.44 -7.95 -25.82
CA ALA A 40 2.89 -7.75 -25.66
C ALA A 40 3.29 -7.49 -24.20
N TRP A 41 2.50 -6.71 -23.46
CA TRP A 41 2.76 -6.44 -22.04
C TRP A 41 2.70 -7.69 -21.17
N ARG A 42 1.69 -8.54 -21.36
CA ARG A 42 1.59 -9.81 -20.64
C ARG A 42 2.79 -10.70 -20.93
N GLY A 43 3.16 -10.83 -22.21
CA GLY A 43 4.32 -11.62 -22.61
C GLY A 43 5.62 -11.08 -22.02
N PHE A 44 5.79 -9.75 -21.96
CA PHE A 44 6.91 -9.11 -21.29
C PHE A 44 6.99 -9.49 -19.80
N LEU A 45 5.86 -9.40 -19.07
CA LEU A 45 5.80 -9.76 -17.66
C LEU A 45 6.14 -11.24 -17.44
N GLU A 46 5.54 -12.14 -18.21
CA GLU A 46 5.77 -13.59 -18.09
C GLU A 46 7.23 -13.97 -18.42
N GLN A 47 7.90 -13.25 -19.32
CA GLN A 47 9.29 -13.50 -19.71
C GLN A 47 10.32 -12.94 -18.72
N HIS A 48 10.03 -11.83 -18.07
CA HIS A 48 11.01 -11.10 -17.25
C HIS A 48 10.76 -11.22 -15.74
N LEU A 49 9.55 -11.62 -15.32
CA LEU A 49 9.18 -11.70 -13.91
C LEU A 49 8.88 -13.15 -13.51
N ASN A 50 9.93 -13.91 -13.20
CA ASN A 50 9.83 -15.30 -12.73
C ASN A 50 8.94 -15.43 -11.48
N ILE A 51 8.90 -14.41 -10.64
CA ILE A 51 8.04 -14.37 -9.44
C ILE A 51 6.54 -14.55 -9.75
N LEU A 52 6.10 -14.26 -10.98
CA LEU A 52 4.72 -14.50 -11.42
C LEU A 52 4.43 -15.98 -11.67
N GLN A 53 5.45 -16.81 -11.82
CA GLN A 53 5.36 -18.25 -12.05
C GLN A 53 5.69 -19.07 -10.79
N GLU A 54 6.24 -18.41 -9.77
CA GLU A 54 6.61 -19.03 -8.50
C GLU A 54 5.41 -19.15 -7.56
N ARG A 55 5.40 -20.20 -6.74
CA ARG A 55 4.38 -20.31 -5.67
C ARG A 55 4.67 -19.26 -4.60
N TYR A 56 3.66 -18.46 -4.29
CA TYR A 56 3.70 -17.64 -3.08
C TYR A 56 3.53 -18.55 -1.86
N TRP A 57 4.46 -18.47 -0.93
CA TRP A 57 4.44 -19.25 0.31
C TRP A 57 4.02 -18.36 1.47
N PRO A 58 2.71 -18.26 1.77
CA PRO A 58 2.25 -17.41 2.85
C PRO A 58 2.76 -17.95 4.19
N THR A 59 2.90 -17.11 5.22
CA THR A 59 3.45 -17.57 6.51
C THR A 59 2.62 -18.75 7.07
N PRO A 60 3.21 -19.92 7.38
CA PRO A 60 2.43 -21.15 7.65
C PRO A 60 1.38 -21.05 8.76
N TRP A 61 1.63 -20.25 9.79
CA TRP A 61 0.72 -20.03 10.93
C TRP A 61 -0.22 -18.83 10.73
N CYS A 62 -0.09 -18.13 9.60
CA CYS A 62 -0.86 -16.93 9.25
C CYS A 62 -1.09 -16.90 7.74
N TYR A 63 -1.58 -18.01 7.17
CA TYR A 63 -1.67 -18.14 5.71
C TYR A 63 -2.84 -17.37 5.09
N GLU A 64 -3.86 -17.03 5.90
CA GLU A 64 -5.06 -16.32 5.48
C GLU A 64 -4.82 -14.80 5.41
N SER A 65 -5.33 -14.13 4.38
CA SER A 65 -5.00 -12.73 4.07
C SER A 65 -5.52 -11.72 5.09
N ARG A 66 -6.68 -11.95 5.69
CA ARG A 66 -7.23 -11.11 6.77
C ARG A 66 -6.39 -11.28 8.04
N CYS A 67 -5.99 -12.52 8.36
CA CYS A 67 -5.07 -12.78 9.47
C CYS A 67 -3.74 -12.04 9.27
N GLN A 68 -3.15 -12.08 8.07
CA GLN A 68 -1.91 -11.35 7.77
C GLN A 68 -2.07 -9.85 7.96
N THR A 69 -3.21 -9.29 7.54
CA THR A 69 -3.52 -7.87 7.69
C THR A 69 -3.60 -7.47 9.17
N ILE A 70 -4.34 -8.23 9.97
CA ILE A 70 -4.49 -7.98 11.42
C ILE A 70 -3.14 -8.14 12.12
N MET A 71 -2.44 -9.25 11.87
CA MET A 71 -1.15 -9.52 12.50
C MET A 71 -0.10 -8.47 12.14
N ALA A 72 -0.04 -8.05 10.86
CA ALA A 72 0.87 -6.99 10.44
C ALA A 72 0.57 -5.66 11.14
N SER A 73 -0.71 -5.29 11.30
CA SER A 73 -1.10 -4.10 12.04
C SER A 73 -0.70 -4.21 13.52
N MET A 74 -0.99 -5.34 14.18
CA MET A 74 -0.63 -5.57 15.59
C MET A 74 0.88 -5.54 15.84
N LEU A 75 1.67 -6.14 14.95
CA LEU A 75 3.13 -6.15 15.07
C LEU A 75 3.72 -4.76 14.85
N ARG A 76 3.27 -4.04 13.82
CA ARG A 76 3.77 -2.69 13.49
C ARG A 76 3.23 -1.62 14.44
N ALA A 77 2.10 -1.83 15.10
CA ALA A 77 1.58 -0.92 16.13
C ALA A 77 2.56 -0.73 17.30
N ARG A 78 3.52 -1.66 17.49
CA ARG A 78 4.59 -1.54 18.50
C ARG A 78 5.73 -0.62 18.07
N LEU A 79 5.76 -0.16 16.82
CA LEU A 79 6.78 0.77 16.35
C LEU A 79 6.64 2.11 17.11
N PRO A 80 7.75 2.70 17.58
CA PRO A 80 7.71 3.99 18.23
C PRO A 80 7.21 5.06 17.25
N ASP A 81 6.75 6.19 17.78
CA ASP A 81 6.45 7.34 16.94
C ASP A 81 7.74 7.95 16.40
N ILE A 82 7.66 8.42 15.16
CA ILE A 82 8.82 9.00 14.48
C ILE A 82 8.74 10.52 14.65
N ALA A 83 9.84 11.12 15.09
CA ALA A 83 9.97 12.56 15.18
C ALA A 83 10.27 13.13 13.79
N TYR A 84 9.25 13.68 13.13
CA TYR A 84 9.38 14.30 11.81
C TYR A 84 9.64 15.80 11.91
N ARG A 85 10.44 16.33 10.99
CA ARG A 85 10.46 17.77 10.71
C ARG A 85 9.26 18.09 9.81
N ARG A 86 8.27 18.74 10.39
CA ARG A 86 7.02 19.10 9.72
C ARG A 86 7.17 20.37 8.89
N GLU A 87 6.74 20.30 7.63
CA GLU A 87 6.62 21.42 6.72
C GLU A 87 5.19 21.52 6.19
N LEU A 88 4.56 22.68 6.39
CA LEU A 88 3.24 22.97 5.83
C LEU A 88 3.42 23.62 4.47
N LEU A 89 2.94 22.96 3.43
CA LEU A 89 2.95 23.47 2.07
C LEU A 89 1.60 24.11 1.76
N GLU A 90 1.60 25.42 1.57
CA GLU A 90 0.46 26.14 1.01
C GLU A 90 0.39 25.90 -0.50
N LEU A 91 -0.81 25.55 -0.97
CA LEU A 91 -1.08 25.20 -2.36
C LEU A 91 -1.67 26.40 -3.10
N LYS A 92 -1.57 26.39 -4.44
CA LYS A 92 -2.04 27.49 -5.31
C LYS A 92 -3.51 27.83 -5.12
N ASP A 93 -4.34 26.88 -4.68
CA ASP A 93 -5.77 27.08 -4.42
C ASP A 93 -6.10 27.61 -3.02
N GLY A 94 -5.09 28.01 -2.23
CA GLY A 94 -5.25 28.48 -0.85
C GLY A 94 -5.43 27.35 0.17
N GLY A 95 -5.43 26.09 -0.28
CA GLY A 95 -5.37 24.92 0.57
C GLY A 95 -3.98 24.67 1.13
N GLN A 96 -3.84 23.56 1.86
CA GLN A 96 -2.54 23.15 2.39
C GLN A 96 -2.44 21.64 2.56
N VAL A 97 -1.22 21.14 2.43
CA VAL A 97 -0.79 19.77 2.73
C VAL A 97 0.41 19.82 3.67
N CYS A 98 0.82 18.66 4.18
CA CYS A 98 1.98 18.59 5.07
C CYS A 98 2.99 17.57 4.58
N LEU A 99 4.24 18.01 4.53
CA LEU A 99 5.42 17.20 4.26
C LEU A 99 6.09 16.90 5.60
N ASP A 100 6.01 15.66 6.05
CA ASP A 100 6.70 15.21 7.27
C ASP A 100 8.03 14.57 6.88
N TRP A 101 9.12 15.28 7.14
CA TRP A 101 10.47 14.89 6.74
C TRP A 101 11.19 14.06 7.80
N LEU A 102 11.87 13.01 7.36
CA LEU A 102 12.87 12.29 8.14
C LEU A 102 14.18 12.31 7.36
N ASP A 103 15.08 13.22 7.78
CA ASP A 103 16.36 13.45 7.14
C ASP A 103 17.52 12.70 7.84
N ASP A 104 17.34 12.24 9.09
CA ASP A 104 18.34 11.50 9.90
C ASP A 104 19.76 12.08 9.92
N GLY A 105 19.89 13.41 9.89
CA GLY A 105 21.20 14.08 9.86
C GLY A 105 21.88 14.09 8.49
N LEU A 106 21.20 13.61 7.44
CA LEU A 106 21.65 13.76 6.06
C LEU A 106 21.46 15.21 5.61
N GLU A 107 22.56 15.84 5.22
CA GLU A 107 22.55 17.22 4.74
C GLU A 107 21.93 17.32 3.35
N ALA A 108 21.13 18.37 3.13
CA ALA A 108 20.46 18.60 1.85
C ALA A 108 21.44 18.81 0.68
N GLU A 109 22.64 19.28 0.97
CA GLU A 109 23.67 19.64 -0.01
C GLU A 109 24.36 18.42 -0.64
N GLU A 110 24.33 17.27 0.04
CA GLU A 110 24.99 16.04 -0.39
C GLU A 110 24.23 15.29 -1.50
N GLY A 111 23.02 15.77 -1.86
CA GLY A 111 22.27 15.21 -2.99
C GLY A 111 21.71 13.81 -2.73
N HIS A 112 21.55 13.42 -1.46
CA HIS A 112 20.94 12.15 -1.07
C HIS A 112 19.58 11.95 -1.72
N PRO A 113 19.23 10.73 -2.17
CA PRO A 113 17.93 10.46 -2.75
C PRO A 113 16.80 10.78 -1.77
N ILE A 114 15.70 11.30 -2.29
CA ILE A 114 14.49 11.61 -1.52
C ILE A 114 13.38 10.65 -1.94
N VAL A 115 12.76 9.97 -0.98
CA VAL A 115 11.62 9.09 -1.22
C VAL A 115 10.36 9.75 -0.67
N ILE A 116 9.44 10.11 -1.55
CA ILE A 116 8.09 10.58 -1.20
C ILE A 116 7.21 9.36 -0.92
N ILE A 117 6.61 9.30 0.27
CA ILE A 117 5.67 8.25 0.66
C ILE A 117 4.27 8.84 0.73
N LEU A 118 3.34 8.26 -0.05
CA LEU A 118 1.92 8.59 -0.04
C LEU A 118 1.14 7.54 0.77
N PRO A 119 0.62 7.89 1.96
CA PRO A 119 -0.26 7.02 2.72
C PRO A 119 -1.55 6.68 1.98
N GLY A 120 -2.20 5.59 2.40
CA GLY A 120 -3.53 5.19 1.94
C GLY A 120 -4.65 6.07 2.48
N LEU A 121 -5.89 5.66 2.22
CA LEU A 121 -7.08 6.34 2.75
C LEU A 121 -6.99 6.40 4.29
N THR A 122 -7.31 7.57 4.86
CA THR A 122 -7.18 7.90 6.30
C THR A 122 -5.79 7.81 6.91
N GLY A 123 -4.77 7.40 6.15
CA GLY A 123 -3.39 7.28 6.60
C GLY A 123 -2.69 8.62 6.87
N SER A 124 -1.61 8.56 7.64
CA SER A 124 -0.70 9.68 7.91
C SER A 124 0.73 9.19 8.16
N SER A 125 1.65 10.12 8.38
CA SER A 125 3.05 9.83 8.75
C SER A 125 3.23 8.95 9.99
N GLN A 126 2.26 8.91 10.91
CA GLN A 126 2.32 8.06 12.10
C GLN A 126 1.58 6.71 11.93
N SER A 127 0.95 6.45 10.78
CA SER A 127 0.35 5.14 10.50
C SER A 127 1.41 4.05 10.50
N GLU A 128 1.12 2.88 11.08
CA GLU A 128 2.13 1.88 11.41
C GLU A 128 2.84 1.29 10.18
N TYR A 129 2.12 1.15 9.06
CA TYR A 129 2.70 0.70 7.80
C TYR A 129 3.58 1.78 7.15
N VAL A 130 3.25 3.06 7.34
CA VAL A 130 4.07 4.19 6.88
C VAL A 130 5.34 4.25 7.72
N LYS A 131 5.24 4.18 9.04
CA LYS A 131 6.39 4.16 9.95
C LYS A 131 7.35 3.01 9.60
N SER A 132 6.81 1.81 9.36
CA SER A 132 7.63 0.67 8.93
C SER A 132 8.38 0.95 7.65
N PHE A 133 7.76 1.61 6.66
CA PHE A 133 8.40 1.92 5.38
C PHE A 133 9.44 3.03 5.52
N VAL A 134 9.12 4.08 6.28
CA VAL A 134 10.02 5.20 6.59
C VAL A 134 11.32 4.68 7.25
N LEU A 135 11.21 3.76 8.21
CA LEU A 135 12.38 3.16 8.86
C LEU A 135 13.23 2.32 7.88
N SER A 136 12.61 1.60 6.95
CA SER A 136 13.37 0.89 5.90
C SER A 136 14.10 1.84 4.94
N VAL A 137 13.48 2.99 4.60
CA VAL A 137 14.12 4.02 3.75
C VAL A 137 15.28 4.67 4.49
N LYS A 138 15.09 4.95 5.79
CA LYS A 138 16.12 5.51 6.68
C LYS A 138 17.41 4.67 6.64
N ASP A 139 17.28 3.35 6.73
CA ASP A 139 18.43 2.42 6.71
C ASP A 139 19.16 2.37 5.34
N SER A 140 18.61 3.00 4.30
CA SER A 140 19.14 2.99 2.93
C SER A 140 19.92 4.25 2.54
N ALA A 141 20.32 5.09 3.51
CA ALA A 141 20.96 6.40 3.28
C ALA A 141 20.15 7.32 2.35
N ALA A 142 18.82 7.23 2.43
CA ALA A 142 17.89 8.08 1.69
C ALA A 142 17.08 8.93 2.66
N ARG A 143 16.79 10.15 2.22
CA ARG A 143 15.88 11.05 2.94
C ARG A 143 14.44 10.64 2.64
N CYS A 144 13.58 10.73 3.63
CA CYS A 144 12.19 10.35 3.48
C CYS A 144 11.28 11.56 3.71
N VAL A 145 10.23 11.68 2.90
CA VAL A 145 9.17 12.66 3.11
C VAL A 145 7.81 11.98 3.00
N VAL A 146 7.01 12.07 4.05
CA VAL A 146 5.63 11.58 4.01
C VAL A 146 4.71 12.71 3.58
N PHE A 147 3.99 12.50 2.48
CA PHE A 147 2.98 13.42 1.97
C PHE A 147 1.65 13.19 2.68
N ASN A 148 1.32 14.03 3.66
CA ASN A 148 0.03 14.00 4.33
C ASN A 148 -0.99 14.83 3.56
N ASN A 149 -2.05 14.17 3.11
CA ASN A 149 -3.17 14.78 2.40
C ASN A 149 -3.88 15.88 3.22
N ARG A 150 -4.64 16.73 2.51
CA ARG A 150 -5.53 17.74 3.09
C ARG A 150 -6.40 17.15 4.20
N GLY A 151 -6.40 17.77 5.39
CA GLY A 151 -7.20 17.32 6.53
C GLY A 151 -6.69 16.05 7.24
N ARG A 152 -5.48 15.56 6.94
CA ARG A 152 -4.87 14.37 7.55
C ARG A 152 -3.54 14.69 8.24
N GLY A 153 -3.09 13.83 9.14
CA GLY A 153 -1.83 14.04 9.87
C GLY A 153 -1.80 15.29 10.77
N GLY A 154 -2.96 15.82 11.17
CA GLY A 154 -3.08 17.07 11.93
C GLY A 154 -3.07 18.34 11.07
N VAL A 155 -3.18 18.21 9.73
CA VAL A 155 -3.31 19.34 8.82
C VAL A 155 -4.72 19.91 8.88
N GLN A 156 -4.84 21.23 9.09
CA GLN A 156 -6.13 21.91 9.01
C GLN A 156 -6.62 21.95 7.56
N LEU A 157 -7.91 21.66 7.36
CA LEU A 157 -8.56 21.79 6.06
C LEU A 157 -8.95 23.26 5.83
N LYS A 158 -8.22 23.97 4.96
CA LYS A 158 -8.42 25.41 4.67
C LYS A 158 -9.45 25.69 3.58
N THR A 159 -9.71 24.73 2.68
CA THR A 159 -10.66 24.86 1.58
C THR A 159 -11.64 23.69 1.59
N ALA A 160 -12.78 23.81 0.90
CA ALA A 160 -13.76 22.72 0.81
C ALA A 160 -13.24 21.48 0.04
N ARG A 161 -12.11 21.62 -0.65
CA ARG A 161 -11.47 20.54 -1.42
C ARG A 161 -10.71 19.59 -0.50
N THR A 162 -11.04 18.31 -0.58
CA THR A 162 -10.34 17.22 0.10
C THR A 162 -9.39 16.49 -0.89
N TYR A 163 -9.03 15.24 -0.59
CA TYR A 163 -8.19 14.39 -1.45
C TYR A 163 -9.01 13.20 -1.97
N CYS A 164 -8.69 12.73 -3.18
CA CYS A 164 -9.32 11.55 -3.76
C CYS A 164 -8.36 10.85 -4.73
N ALA A 165 -8.65 9.59 -5.06
CA ALA A 165 -7.81 8.75 -5.94
C ALA A 165 -7.55 9.37 -7.32
N ALA A 166 -8.49 10.16 -7.82
CA ALA A 166 -8.46 10.73 -9.16
C ALA A 166 -7.77 12.10 -9.25
N ASN A 167 -7.40 12.70 -8.11
CA ASN A 167 -6.84 14.04 -8.05
C ASN A 167 -5.38 13.97 -7.64
N SER A 168 -4.50 14.41 -8.54
CA SER A 168 -3.05 14.40 -8.37
C SER A 168 -2.42 15.79 -8.29
N ASP A 169 -3.21 16.86 -8.32
CA ASP A 169 -2.66 18.23 -8.38
C ASP A 169 -1.85 18.58 -7.12
N ASP A 170 -2.34 18.19 -5.94
CA ASP A 170 -1.63 18.44 -4.67
C ASP A 170 -0.28 17.73 -4.63
N LEU A 171 -0.21 16.53 -5.22
CA LEU A 171 1.03 15.77 -5.35
C LEU A 171 1.97 16.45 -6.35
N GLU A 172 1.46 16.92 -7.49
CA GLU A 172 2.24 17.66 -8.48
C GLU A 172 2.88 18.89 -7.85
N GLU A 173 2.11 19.71 -7.14
CA GLU A 173 2.62 20.90 -6.45
C GLU A 173 3.68 20.55 -5.39
N ALA A 174 3.50 19.46 -4.64
CA ALA A 174 4.49 18.99 -3.67
C ALA A 174 5.78 18.49 -4.34
N ILE A 175 5.69 17.73 -5.44
CA ILE A 175 6.85 17.28 -6.21
C ILE A 175 7.62 18.48 -6.76
N GLU A 176 6.93 19.45 -7.37
CA GLU A 176 7.55 20.70 -7.88
C GLU A 176 8.25 21.46 -6.75
N HIS A 177 7.60 21.55 -5.59
CA HIS A 177 8.15 22.20 -4.41
C HIS A 177 9.42 21.50 -3.90
N ILE A 178 9.37 20.18 -3.72
CA ILE A 178 10.51 19.38 -3.26
C ILE A 178 11.68 19.48 -4.24
N LYS A 179 11.41 19.37 -5.55
CA LYS A 179 12.45 19.43 -6.58
C LYS A 179 13.11 20.81 -6.64
N ARG A 180 12.35 21.89 -6.42
CA ARG A 180 12.90 23.24 -6.34
C ARG A 180 13.83 23.43 -5.13
N LEU A 181 13.48 22.86 -3.97
CA LEU A 181 14.32 22.92 -2.77
C LEU A 181 15.55 22.01 -2.86
N HIS A 182 15.43 20.87 -3.54
CA HIS A 182 16.48 19.86 -3.65
C HIS A 182 16.76 19.48 -5.12
N PRO A 183 17.27 20.42 -5.94
CA PRO A 183 17.38 20.23 -7.38
C PRO A 183 18.35 19.09 -7.77
N LYS A 184 19.38 18.86 -6.95
CA LYS A 184 20.40 17.82 -7.18
C LYS A 184 19.99 16.43 -6.69
N ALA A 185 19.01 16.34 -5.79
CA ALA A 185 18.60 15.06 -5.23
C ALA A 185 17.79 14.24 -6.26
N PRO A 186 18.11 12.95 -6.47
CA PRO A 186 17.21 12.02 -7.13
C PRO A 186 15.91 11.89 -6.34
N LEU A 187 14.76 12.04 -7.00
CA LEU A 187 13.46 11.99 -6.33
C LEU A 187 12.73 10.72 -6.76
N MET A 188 12.25 9.97 -5.77
CA MET A 188 11.46 8.77 -5.95
C MET A 188 10.12 8.94 -5.25
N ALA A 189 9.09 8.23 -5.72
CA ALA A 189 7.79 8.25 -5.08
C ALA A 189 7.25 6.84 -4.87
N THR A 190 6.61 6.61 -3.73
CA THR A 190 5.84 5.39 -3.49
C THR A 190 4.50 5.71 -2.89
N GLY A 191 3.48 4.95 -3.28
CA GLY A 191 2.13 5.12 -2.77
C GLY A 191 1.48 3.80 -2.43
N ILE A 192 0.77 3.78 -1.31
CA ILE A 192 0.12 2.58 -0.77
C ILE A 192 -1.39 2.74 -0.91
N SER A 193 -2.06 1.75 -1.49
CA SER A 193 -3.52 1.74 -1.68
C SER A 193 -3.99 3.04 -2.38
N LEU A 194 -4.78 3.88 -1.71
CA LEU A 194 -5.21 5.18 -2.25
C LEU A 194 -4.01 6.08 -2.65
N GLY A 195 -2.94 6.12 -1.86
CA GLY A 195 -1.76 6.91 -2.19
C GLY A 195 -1.09 6.42 -3.47
N GLY A 196 -1.15 5.11 -3.73
CA GLY A 196 -0.66 4.51 -4.97
C GLY A 196 -1.56 4.83 -6.16
N MET A 197 -2.88 4.95 -5.96
CA MET A 197 -3.80 5.42 -6.99
C MET A 197 -3.52 6.87 -7.39
N ILE A 198 -3.30 7.76 -6.41
CA ILE A 198 -2.95 9.17 -6.65
C ILE A 198 -1.63 9.26 -7.43
N LEU A 199 -0.61 8.51 -7.00
CA LEU A 199 0.67 8.44 -7.70
C LEU A 199 0.52 7.87 -9.11
N GLY A 200 -0.22 6.78 -9.29
CA GLY A 200 -0.49 6.20 -10.60
C GLY A 200 -1.20 7.17 -11.54
N ASN A 201 -2.19 7.92 -11.03
CA ASN A 201 -2.86 8.97 -11.77
C ASN A 201 -1.89 10.08 -12.20
N TYR A 202 -1.02 10.55 -11.29
CA TYR A 202 0.02 11.53 -11.61
C TYR A 202 0.93 11.04 -12.74
N LEU A 203 1.47 9.82 -12.63
CA LEU A 203 2.35 9.23 -13.63
C LEU A 203 1.70 9.15 -15.01
N VAL A 204 0.40 8.86 -15.07
CA VAL A 204 -0.34 8.73 -16.34
C VAL A 204 -0.77 10.07 -16.91
N THR A 205 -1.20 11.02 -16.08
CA THR A 205 -1.78 12.30 -16.52
C THR A 205 -0.75 13.42 -16.68
N ARG A 206 0.45 13.25 -16.11
CA ARG A 206 1.57 14.21 -16.14
C ARG A 206 2.88 13.55 -16.59
N GLN A 207 2.82 12.66 -17.58
CA GLN A 207 3.94 11.81 -18.01
C GLN A 207 5.27 12.54 -18.19
N GLU A 208 5.30 13.64 -18.94
CA GLU A 208 6.52 14.40 -19.21
C GLU A 208 7.13 14.98 -17.92
N ARG A 209 6.30 15.58 -17.07
CA ARG A 209 6.75 16.13 -15.78
C ARG A 209 7.17 15.05 -14.79
N ALA A 210 6.45 13.93 -14.78
CA ALA A 210 6.82 12.80 -13.96
C ALA A 210 8.19 12.24 -14.36
N ALA A 211 8.46 12.13 -15.66
CA ALA A 211 9.76 11.69 -16.18
C ALA A 211 10.89 12.69 -15.92
N GLU A 212 10.58 13.99 -15.87
CA GLU A 212 11.54 15.04 -15.51
C GLU A 212 11.89 15.03 -14.01
N HIS A 213 10.89 14.80 -13.15
CA HIS A 213 11.06 14.97 -11.71
C HIS A 213 11.39 13.67 -10.97
N LEU A 214 10.83 12.53 -11.38
CA LEU A 214 10.96 11.25 -10.67
C LEU A 214 11.89 10.29 -11.41
N VAL A 215 12.89 9.77 -10.69
CA VAL A 215 13.79 8.72 -11.23
C VAL A 215 13.18 7.32 -11.10
N ALA A 216 12.28 7.12 -10.13
CA ALA A 216 11.56 5.88 -9.94
C ALA A 216 10.23 6.11 -9.21
N ALA A 217 9.26 5.23 -9.47
CA ALA A 217 7.99 5.20 -8.76
C ALA A 217 7.55 3.77 -8.43
N MET A 218 6.94 3.57 -7.27
CA MET A 218 6.44 2.26 -6.83
C MET A 218 5.04 2.38 -6.25
N VAL A 219 4.07 1.70 -6.85
CA VAL A 219 2.70 1.61 -6.34
C VAL A 219 2.48 0.28 -5.65
N LEU A 220 1.90 0.31 -4.44
CA LEU A 220 1.73 -0.86 -3.58
C LEU A 220 0.26 -1.10 -3.28
N SER A 221 -0.21 -2.33 -3.52
CA SER A 221 -1.56 -2.80 -3.18
C SER A 221 -2.67 -1.86 -3.68
N ILE A 222 -2.58 -1.41 -4.93
CA ILE A 222 -3.58 -0.52 -5.53
C ILE A 222 -4.74 -1.31 -6.16
N PRO A 223 -5.99 -0.82 -6.03
CA PRO A 223 -7.10 -1.36 -6.80
C PRO A 223 -7.03 -0.83 -8.24
N TRP A 224 -6.63 -1.68 -9.20
CA TRP A 224 -6.57 -1.30 -10.61
C TRP A 224 -7.93 -0.97 -11.22
N ASN A 225 -9.00 -1.56 -10.69
CA ASN A 225 -10.39 -1.23 -10.99
C ASN A 225 -11.14 -1.02 -9.67
N VAL A 226 -11.38 0.25 -9.33
CA VAL A 226 -12.04 0.63 -8.07
C VAL A 226 -13.49 0.18 -8.04
N PHE A 227 -14.18 0.14 -9.17
CA PHE A 227 -15.59 -0.27 -9.23
C PHE A 227 -15.73 -1.76 -8.92
N VAL A 228 -14.97 -2.61 -9.63
CA VAL A 228 -14.97 -4.06 -9.39
C VAL A 228 -14.51 -4.39 -7.97
N GLY A 229 -13.45 -3.72 -7.49
CA GLY A 229 -12.99 -3.94 -6.12
C GLY A 229 -14.02 -3.54 -5.05
N THR A 230 -14.88 -2.55 -5.34
CA THR A 230 -15.95 -2.14 -4.43
C THR A 230 -17.14 -3.12 -4.49
N GLU A 231 -17.50 -3.63 -5.67
CA GLU A 231 -18.55 -4.64 -5.85
C GLU A 231 -18.20 -5.94 -5.10
N GLU A 232 -17.00 -6.47 -5.30
CA GLU A 232 -16.54 -7.69 -4.60
C GLU A 232 -16.46 -7.49 -3.07
N SER A 233 -16.10 -6.28 -2.61
CA SER A 233 -16.10 -5.94 -1.18
C SER A 233 -17.52 -5.80 -0.62
N GLY A 234 -18.48 -5.34 -1.44
CA GLY A 234 -19.88 -5.17 -1.07
C GLY A 234 -20.64 -6.49 -1.01
N GLU A 235 -20.41 -7.41 -1.96
CA GLU A 235 -20.99 -8.75 -1.96
C GLU A 235 -20.53 -9.57 -0.75
N ALA A 236 -19.31 -9.36 -0.26
CA ALA A 236 -18.83 -10.00 0.97
C ALA A 236 -19.51 -9.51 2.27
N LEU A 237 -20.20 -8.37 2.23
CA LEU A 237 -20.88 -7.74 3.37
C LEU A 237 -22.41 -7.88 3.34
N VAL A 238 -22.95 -8.38 2.23
CA VAL A 238 -24.37 -8.67 2.07
C VAL A 238 -24.52 -10.19 2.12
N GLU A 239 -25.02 -10.74 3.24
CA GLU A 239 -25.60 -12.09 3.19
C GLU A 239 -26.56 -12.14 2.00
N PRO A 240 -26.58 -13.23 1.20
CA PRO A 240 -27.39 -13.27 -0.01
C PRO A 240 -28.83 -12.98 0.38
N ALA A 241 -29.31 -11.78 0.02
CA ALA A 241 -30.70 -11.44 0.19
C ALA A 241 -31.48 -12.48 -0.60
N ALA A 242 -32.36 -13.21 0.09
CA ALA A 242 -33.26 -14.17 -0.54
C ALA A 242 -33.90 -13.52 -1.77
N GLU A 243 -33.80 -14.17 -2.92
CA GLU A 243 -34.43 -13.69 -4.16
C GLU A 243 -35.90 -13.35 -3.88
N PRO A 244 -36.38 -12.15 -4.28
CA PRO A 244 -37.79 -11.84 -4.19
C PRO A 244 -38.56 -12.81 -5.10
N PRO A 245 -39.73 -13.32 -4.66
CA PRO A 245 -40.50 -14.25 -5.46
C PRO A 245 -40.88 -13.61 -6.81
N PRO A 246 -40.87 -14.38 -7.90
CA PRO A 246 -41.09 -13.84 -9.23
C PRO A 246 -42.51 -13.27 -9.34
N GLY A 247 -42.63 -11.96 -9.56
CA GLY A 247 -43.91 -11.31 -9.79
C GLY A 247 -44.04 -9.82 -9.47
N GLN A 248 -43.06 -9.17 -8.82
CA GLN A 248 -43.13 -7.72 -8.57
C GLN A 248 -42.26 -6.93 -9.55
N LEU A 249 -42.90 -6.47 -10.63
CA LEU A 249 -42.48 -5.27 -11.35
C LEU A 249 -43.00 -4.05 -10.59
N SER A 250 -42.12 -3.09 -10.28
CA SER A 250 -42.55 -1.72 -9.98
C SER A 250 -41.50 -0.72 -10.44
N VAL A 251 -41.90 0.02 -11.49
CA VAL A 251 -41.67 1.44 -11.85
C VAL A 251 -40.32 2.07 -11.54
#